data_AF-A0A1T1B6D3-F1
#
_entry.id   AF-A0A1T1B6D3-F1
#
_cell.length_a   1.000
_cell.length_b   1.000
_cell.length_c   1.000
_cell.angle_alpha   90.00
_cell.angle_beta   90.00
_cell.angle_gamma   90.00
#
_symmetry.space_group_name_H-M   'P 1'
#
loop_
_entity.id
_entity.type
_entity.pdbx_description
1 polymer ?
#
loop_
_entity_poly.entity_id
_entity_poly.type
_entity_poly.pdbx_seq_one_letter_code
_entity_poly.pdbx_strand_id
1 'polypeptide(L)'
;MIARTNVWLPEFPPIDGTLPVTVDTPFHVLAGLVVVEGRHHLTLLPGATWPGLDALPAPIAASVMSSDLRAATGTVLRAATPGELTAGVALATAQALRSLPGLEAYEVLTALTGHVHTPRDAMLILDMSRETAQRALKHYQETTRG
;
A
#
# COMPACT_ATOMS: atom_id res chain seq x y z
N MET A 1 -7.32 5.42 -27.41
CA MET A 1 -6.97 6.65 -26.69
C MET A 1 -7.45 6.48 -25.24
N ILE A 2 -6.58 5.98 -24.36
CA ILE A 2 -6.98 5.61 -23.00
C ILE A 2 -7.00 6.88 -22.16
N ALA A 3 -8.19 7.25 -21.67
CA ALA A 3 -8.38 8.36 -20.76
C ALA A 3 -7.60 8.07 -19.48
N ARG A 4 -6.59 8.90 -19.19
CA ARG A 4 -5.93 8.94 -17.89
C ARG A 4 -6.98 9.47 -16.91
N THR A 5 -7.48 8.61 -16.03
CA THR A 5 -8.32 9.01 -14.92
C THR A 5 -7.47 9.88 -14.01
N ASN A 6 -7.58 11.20 -14.16
CA ASN A 6 -7.08 12.15 -13.19
C ASN A 6 -7.85 11.88 -11.89
N VAL A 7 -7.20 11.18 -10.96
CA VAL A 7 -7.66 11.13 -9.57
C VAL A 7 -7.45 12.54 -9.04
N TRP A 8 -8.52 13.35 -9.08
CA TRP A 8 -8.54 14.66 -8.45
C TRP A 8 -8.46 14.43 -6.94
N LEU A 9 -7.26 14.58 -6.39
CA LEU A 9 -7.07 14.74 -4.95
C LEU A 9 -7.19 16.24 -4.69
N PRO A 10 -8.12 16.69 -3.82
CA PRO A 10 -8.16 18.09 -3.44
C PRO A 10 -6.81 18.50 -2.85
N GLU A 11 -6.33 19.69 -3.18
CA GLU A 11 -5.12 20.27 -2.59
C GLU A 11 -5.36 20.43 -1.08
N PHE A 12 -4.73 19.59 -0.26
CA PHE A 12 -4.82 19.68 1.19
C PHE A 12 -3.76 20.68 1.68
N PRO A 13 -4.14 21.72 2.46
CA PRO A 13 -3.16 22.61 3.07
C PRO A 13 -2.33 21.86 4.13
N PRO A 14 -1.07 22.28 4.39
CA PRO A 14 -0.22 21.66 5.40
C PRO A 14 -0.85 21.77 6.79
N ILE A 15 -0.76 20.71 7.59
CA ILE A 15 -1.30 20.71 8.96
C ILE A 15 -0.35 21.41 9.91
N ASP A 16 -0.85 22.47 10.55
CA ASP A 16 -0.30 22.97 11.80
C ASP A 16 -0.87 22.20 12.99
N GLY A 17 0.03 21.61 13.79
CA GLY A 17 -0.20 21.23 15.17
C GLY A 17 -0.51 19.76 15.45
N THR A 18 0.46 18.85 15.26
CA THR A 18 0.84 17.74 16.19
C THR A 18 1.84 16.79 15.53
N LEU A 19 3.01 16.62 16.17
CA LEU A 19 4.19 15.80 15.81
C LEU A 19 4.80 16.07 14.40
N PRO A 20 6.13 16.10 14.24
CA PRO A 20 6.72 15.99 12.91
C PRO A 20 6.43 14.58 12.39
N VAL A 21 5.37 14.43 11.59
CA VAL A 21 4.99 13.16 11.00
C VAL A 21 5.82 12.95 9.74
N THR A 22 6.91 12.20 9.87
CA THR A 22 7.65 11.70 8.71
C THR A 22 7.07 10.36 8.28
N VAL A 23 7.30 9.98 7.02
CA VAL A 23 6.89 8.65 6.54
C VAL A 23 7.60 7.49 7.27
N ASP A 24 8.71 7.76 7.93
CA ASP A 24 9.44 6.74 8.70
C ASP A 24 8.87 6.57 10.10
N THR A 25 8.09 7.54 10.60
CA THR A 25 7.58 7.53 11.97
C THR A 25 6.24 6.81 12.05
N PRO A 26 6.08 5.75 12.87
CA PRO A 26 4.79 5.09 13.03
C PRO A 26 3.77 5.94 13.79
N PHE A 27 2.51 5.92 13.35
CA PHE A 27 1.42 6.65 14.01
C PHE A 27 0.07 5.95 13.82
N HIS A 28 -0.88 6.31 14.68
CA HIS A 28 -2.27 5.90 14.59
C HIS A 28 -3.18 7.11 14.41
N VAL A 29 -4.13 7.01 13.48
CA VAL A 29 -5.07 8.07 13.15
C VAL A 29 -6.27 8.00 14.10
N LEU A 30 -6.46 9.02 14.93
CA LEU A 30 -7.61 9.11 15.84
C LEU A 30 -8.80 9.83 15.19
N ALA A 31 -8.51 10.85 14.39
CA ALA A 31 -9.51 11.62 13.65
C ALA A 31 -8.88 12.23 12.39
N GLY A 32 -9.71 12.58 11.40
CA GLY A 32 -9.26 13.16 10.14
C GLY A 32 -8.78 12.11 9.12
N LEU A 33 -7.78 12.47 8.32
CA LEU A 33 -7.32 11.65 7.20
C LEU A 33 -5.84 11.94 6.91
N VAL A 34 -5.08 10.87 6.69
CA VAL A 34 -3.68 10.94 6.23
C VAL A 34 -3.56 10.24 4.89
N VAL A 35 -2.80 10.82 3.97
CA VAL A 35 -2.37 10.23 2.71
C VAL A 35 -0.85 10.06 2.76
N VAL A 36 -0.39 8.83 2.58
CA VAL A 36 1.02 8.53 2.32
C VAL A 36 1.20 8.57 0.80
N GLU A 37 1.96 9.55 0.30
CA GLU A 37 2.19 9.76 -1.13
C GLU A 37 3.43 8.99 -1.57
N GLY A 38 3.34 8.29 -2.70
CA GLY A 38 4.41 7.50 -3.30
C GLY A 38 4.03 7.10 -4.72
N ARG A 39 4.63 6.05 -5.28
CA ARG A 39 4.18 5.48 -6.57
C ARG A 39 2.70 5.06 -6.52
N HIS A 40 2.25 4.63 -5.34
CA HIS A 40 0.86 4.41 -5.00
C HIS A 40 0.52 5.15 -3.72
N HIS A 41 -0.67 5.76 -3.68
CA HIS A 41 -1.11 6.50 -2.49
C HIS A 41 -1.82 5.55 -1.53
N LEU A 42 -1.50 5.64 -0.25
CA LEU A 42 -2.28 4.99 0.81
C LEU A 42 -3.09 6.01 1.56
N THR A 43 -4.36 5.70 1.77
CA THR A 43 -5.26 6.53 2.56
C THR A 43 -5.50 5.87 3.90
N LEU A 44 -5.20 6.61 4.97
CA LEU A 44 -5.36 6.21 6.36
C LEU A 44 -6.50 7.04 6.97
N LEU A 45 -7.56 6.33 7.33
CA LEU A 45 -8.75 6.87 7.99
C LEU A 45 -8.68 6.68 9.50
N PRO A 46 -9.60 7.26 10.29
CA PRO A 46 -9.64 7.04 11.73
C PRO A 46 -9.67 5.54 12.07
N GLY A 47 -8.82 5.12 13.01
CA GLY A 47 -8.58 3.72 13.37
C GLY A 47 -7.49 3.02 12.57
N ALA A 48 -6.97 3.64 11.51
CA ALA A 48 -5.83 3.11 10.76
C ALA A 48 -4.50 3.43 11.43
N THR A 49 -3.53 2.55 11.22
CA THR A 49 -2.15 2.72 11.70
C THR A 49 -1.20 2.73 10.52
N TRP A 50 -0.32 3.73 10.48
CA TRP A 50 0.87 3.69 9.64
C TRP A 50 2.01 3.03 10.42
N PRO A 51 2.62 1.96 9.89
CA PRO A 51 3.66 1.24 10.61
C PRO A 51 5.06 1.86 10.47
N GLY A 52 5.23 2.91 9.65
CA GLY A 52 6.55 3.38 9.22
C GLY A 52 7.05 2.62 7.99
N LEU A 53 7.85 3.27 7.14
CA LEU A 53 8.36 2.67 5.90
C LEU A 53 9.25 1.45 6.17
N ASP A 54 10.15 1.53 7.16
CA ASP A 54 11.09 0.46 7.53
C ASP A 54 10.42 -0.81 8.06
N ALA A 55 9.18 -0.70 8.55
CA ALA A 55 8.41 -1.83 9.03
C ALA A 55 7.70 -2.60 7.91
N LEU A 56 7.65 -2.06 6.69
CA LEU A 56 7.02 -2.71 5.55
C LEU A 56 7.95 -3.77 4.94
N PRO A 57 7.41 -4.91 4.47
CA PRO A 57 8.18 -5.85 3.68
C PRO A 57 8.80 -5.15 2.46
N ALA A 58 10.06 -5.44 2.13
CA ALA A 58 10.79 -4.74 1.07
C ALA A 58 10.04 -4.61 -0.28
N PRO A 59 9.34 -5.64 -0.79
CA PRO A 59 8.55 -5.50 -2.02
C PRO A 59 7.42 -4.46 -1.89
N ILE A 60 6.81 -4.36 -0.71
CA ILE A 60 5.76 -3.38 -0.41
C ILE A 60 6.37 -2.00 -0.19
N ALA A 61 7.44 -1.90 0.60
CA ALA A 61 8.17 -0.66 0.80
C ALA A 61 8.61 -0.04 -0.54
N ALA A 62 9.10 -0.86 -1.49
CA ALA A 62 9.45 -0.43 -2.85
C ALA A 62 8.24 0.11 -3.64
N SER A 63 7.07 -0.54 -3.53
CA SER A 63 5.84 -0.09 -4.20
C SER A 63 5.25 1.17 -3.57
N VAL A 64 5.49 1.36 -2.28
CA VAL A 64 4.94 2.45 -1.47
C VAL A 64 5.93 3.60 -1.35
N MET A 65 7.21 3.42 -1.74
CA MET A 65 8.34 4.35 -1.54
C MET A 65 7.86 5.80 -1.57
N SER A 66 7.71 6.32 -0.36
CA SER A 66 6.92 7.51 -0.16
C SER A 66 7.81 8.73 -0.31
N SER A 67 7.34 9.70 -1.08
CA SER A 67 8.01 10.99 -1.18
C SER A 67 7.56 11.96 -0.11
N ASP A 68 6.34 11.77 0.42
CA ASP A 68 5.73 12.74 1.33
C ASP A 68 4.55 12.13 2.09
N LEU A 69 4.19 12.79 3.19
CA LEU A 69 2.99 12.51 3.95
C LEU A 69 2.15 13.77 4.05
N ARG A 70 0.88 13.66 3.64
CA ARG A 70 -0.08 14.74 3.76
C ARG A 70 -1.19 14.31 4.69
N ALA A 71 -1.68 15.24 5.48
CA ALA A 71 -2.89 14.97 6.21
C ALA A 71 -3.83 16.17 6.15
N ALA A 72 -5.12 15.91 6.34
CA ALA A 72 -6.15 16.94 6.26
C ALA A 72 -6.12 17.82 7.52
N THR A 73 -6.47 19.10 7.38
CA THR A 73 -6.61 20.01 8.52
C THR A 73 -7.51 19.41 9.60
N GLY A 74 -7.06 19.46 10.86
CA GLY A 74 -7.78 18.88 12.00
C GLY A 74 -7.57 17.37 12.18
N THR A 75 -6.65 16.75 11.43
CA THR A 75 -6.24 15.37 11.71
C THR A 75 -5.59 15.27 13.08
N VAL A 76 -5.99 14.26 13.85
CA VAL A 76 -5.45 13.97 15.18
C VAL A 76 -4.74 12.63 15.14
N LEU A 77 -3.46 12.64 15.54
CA LEU A 77 -2.59 11.48 15.49
C LEU A 77 -2.04 11.17 16.89
N ARG A 78 -1.64 9.93 17.09
CA ARG A 78 -0.83 9.52 18.25
C ARG A 78 0.22 8.51 17.83
N ALA A 79 1.20 8.28 18.71
CA ALA A 79 2.11 7.16 18.55
C ALA A 79 1.32 5.83 18.48
N ALA A 80 1.75 4.97 17.55
CA ALA A 80 1.21 3.62 17.42
C ALA A 80 1.75 2.72 18.53
N THR A 81 0.91 1.81 19.02
CA THR A 81 1.32 0.75 19.94
C THR A 81 1.88 -0.46 19.17
N PRO A 82 2.70 -1.33 19.78
CA PRO A 82 3.24 -2.50 19.09
C PRO A 82 2.18 -3.41 18.46
N GLY A 83 1.03 -3.60 19.12
CA GLY A 83 -0.07 -4.42 18.58
C GLY A 83 -0.73 -3.80 17.34
N GLU A 84 -0.70 -2.48 17.22
CA GLU A 84 -1.28 -1.73 16.11
C GLU A 84 -0.38 -1.72 14.87
N LEU A 85 0.95 -1.85 15.06
CA LEU A 85 1.91 -1.89 13.96
C LEU A 85 1.63 -3.08 13.04
N THR A 86 1.34 -4.26 13.61
CA THR A 86 0.97 -5.45 12.82
C THR A 86 -0.27 -5.21 11.97
N ALA A 87 -1.29 -4.55 12.52
CA ALA A 87 -2.49 -4.18 11.77
C ALA A 87 -2.18 -3.15 10.68
N GLY A 88 -1.29 -2.20 10.97
CA GLY A 88 -0.82 -1.21 10.00
C GLY A 88 -0.06 -1.83 8.83
N VAL A 89 0.84 -2.79 9.08
CA VAL A 89 1.53 -3.54 8.02
C VAL A 89 0.54 -4.32 7.17
N ALA A 90 -0.44 -4.99 7.78
CA ALA A 90 -1.46 -5.73 7.06
C ALA A 90 -2.31 -4.81 6.15
N LEU A 91 -2.74 -3.66 6.68
CA LEU A 91 -3.49 -2.65 5.91
C LEU A 91 -2.67 -2.12 4.74
N ALA A 92 -1.44 -1.69 4.99
CA ALA A 92 -0.56 -1.13 3.97
C ALA A 92 -0.27 -2.15 2.87
N THR A 93 0.00 -3.40 3.25
CA THR A 93 0.21 -4.51 2.32
C THR A 93 -1.03 -4.77 1.44
N ALA A 94 -2.22 -4.81 2.06
CA ALA A 94 -3.46 -5.05 1.33
C ALA A 94 -3.79 -3.92 0.34
N GLN A 95 -3.60 -2.66 0.73
CA GLN A 95 -3.81 -1.52 -0.16
C GLN A 95 -2.78 -1.48 -1.29
N ALA A 96 -1.51 -1.76 -0.99
CA ALA A 96 -0.46 -1.86 -2.00
C ALA A 96 -0.78 -2.95 -3.03
N LEU A 97 -1.11 -4.18 -2.59
CA LEU A 97 -1.47 -5.28 -3.51
C LEU A 97 -2.66 -4.95 -4.43
N ARG A 98 -3.65 -4.19 -3.94
CA ARG A 98 -4.82 -3.78 -4.74
C ARG A 98 -4.51 -2.67 -5.75
N SER A 99 -3.45 -1.90 -5.53
CA SER A 99 -3.10 -0.77 -6.39
C SER A 99 -2.04 -1.11 -7.43
N LEU A 100 -1.31 -2.21 -7.23
CA LEU A 100 -0.32 -2.71 -8.18
C LEU A 100 -0.97 -3.28 -9.45
N PRO A 101 -0.32 -3.13 -10.63
CA PRO A 101 -0.72 -3.86 -11.83
C PRO A 101 -0.72 -5.37 -11.58
N GLY A 102 -1.64 -6.11 -12.20
CA GLY A 102 -1.86 -7.52 -11.88
C GLY A 102 -0.62 -8.43 -11.96
N LEU A 103 0.34 -8.14 -12.84
CA LEU A 103 1.61 -8.87 -12.90
C LEU A 103 2.50 -8.58 -11.67
N GLU A 104 2.72 -7.29 -11.38
CA GLU A 104 3.52 -6.82 -10.24
C GLU A 104 2.87 -7.25 -8.90
N ALA A 105 1.54 -7.16 -8.80
CA ALA A 105 0.78 -7.62 -7.64
C ALA A 105 0.97 -9.13 -7.40
N TYR A 106 1.03 -9.93 -8.46
CA TYR A 106 1.25 -11.38 -8.37
C TYR A 106 2.68 -11.71 -7.90
N GLU A 107 3.68 -11.02 -8.44
CA GLU A 107 5.09 -11.16 -8.04
C GLU A 107 5.28 -10.80 -6.57
N VAL A 108 4.74 -9.65 -6.15
CA VAL A 108 4.79 -9.19 -4.76
C VAL A 108 4.05 -10.16 -3.84
N LEU A 109 2.85 -10.61 -4.21
CA LEU A 109 2.10 -11.59 -3.42
C LEU A 109 2.89 -12.89 -3.24
N THR A 110 3.50 -13.40 -4.31
CA THR A 110 4.30 -14.62 -4.29
C THR A 110 5.55 -14.46 -3.41
N ALA A 111 6.23 -13.32 -3.49
CA ALA A 111 7.38 -13.00 -2.65
C ALA A 111 7.01 -12.91 -1.16
N LEU A 112 5.86 -12.30 -0.85
CA LEU A 112 5.38 -12.16 0.53
C LEU A 112 4.97 -13.49 1.16
N THR A 113 4.30 -14.37 0.40
CA THR A 113 3.84 -15.65 0.93
C THR A 113 4.89 -16.74 0.81
N GLY A 114 5.89 -16.60 -0.06
CA GLY A 114 6.84 -17.66 -0.41
C GLY A 114 6.21 -18.81 -1.20
N HIS A 115 5.04 -18.59 -1.81
CA HIS A 115 4.27 -19.63 -2.51
C HIS A 115 3.81 -19.12 -3.87
N VAL A 116 4.00 -19.93 -4.91
CA VAL A 116 3.45 -19.66 -6.25
C VAL A 116 1.96 -19.94 -6.23
N HIS A 117 1.16 -18.90 -6.49
CA HIS A 117 -0.30 -18.96 -6.44
C HIS A 117 -0.89 -19.50 -7.73
N THR A 118 -1.96 -20.30 -7.64
CA THR A 118 -2.67 -20.71 -8.85
C THR A 118 -3.39 -19.52 -9.47
N PRO A 119 -3.80 -19.59 -10.76
CA PRO A 119 -4.59 -18.51 -11.35
C PRO A 119 -5.89 -18.26 -10.58
N ARG A 120 -6.49 -19.29 -9.96
CA ARG A 120 -7.70 -19.16 -9.15
C ARG A 120 -7.45 -18.35 -7.89
N ASP A 121 -6.33 -18.59 -7.21
CA ASP A 121 -5.97 -17.88 -5.98
C ASP A 121 -5.68 -16.41 -6.29
N ALA A 122 -4.93 -16.14 -7.37
CA ALA A 122 -4.67 -14.78 -7.83
C ALA A 122 -5.95 -14.03 -8.21
N MET A 123 -6.91 -14.69 -8.88
CA MET A 123 -8.23 -14.09 -9.14
C MET A 123 -8.96 -13.73 -7.85
N LEU A 124 -8.94 -14.60 -6.84
CA LEU A 124 -9.64 -14.37 -5.57
C LEU A 124 -8.98 -13.27 -4.72
N ILE A 125 -7.65 -13.26 -4.67
CA ILE A 125 -6.88 -12.40 -3.76
C ILE A 125 -6.66 -11.02 -4.37
N LEU A 126 -6.39 -10.96 -5.67
CA LEU A 126 -5.99 -9.74 -6.38
C LEU A 126 -7.10 -9.19 -7.30
N ASP A 127 -8.28 -9.80 -7.28
CA ASP A 127 -9.45 -9.42 -8.12
C ASP A 127 -9.11 -9.35 -9.63
N MET A 128 -8.27 -10.28 -10.08
CA MET A 128 -7.77 -10.31 -11.46
C MET A 128 -8.69 -11.08 -12.39
N SER A 129 -8.69 -10.75 -13.68
CA SER A 129 -9.29 -11.62 -14.69
C SER A 129 -8.49 -12.92 -14.85
N ARG A 130 -9.16 -14.00 -15.26
CA ARG A 130 -8.53 -15.31 -15.49
C ARG A 130 -7.34 -15.22 -16.44
N GLU A 131 -7.50 -14.50 -17.54
CA GLU A 131 -6.46 -14.30 -18.57
C GLU A 131 -5.25 -13.55 -18.01
N THR A 132 -5.48 -12.56 -17.16
CA THR A 132 -4.39 -11.79 -16.53
C THR A 132 -3.67 -12.64 -15.49
N ALA A 133 -4.39 -13.41 -14.68
CA ALA A 133 -3.81 -14.34 -13.72
C ALA A 133 -2.97 -15.44 -14.40
N GLN A 134 -3.43 -15.99 -15.53
CA GLN A 134 -2.68 -16.96 -16.31
C GLN A 134 -1.40 -16.37 -16.91
N ARG A 135 -1.47 -15.15 -17.46
CA ARG A 135 -0.30 -14.45 -17.98
C ARG A 135 0.71 -14.15 -16.87
N ALA A 136 0.25 -13.73 -15.70
CA ALA A 136 1.12 -13.42 -14.56
C ALA A 136 1.87 -14.66 -14.08
N LEU A 137 1.18 -15.78 -13.90
CA LEU A 137 1.81 -17.05 -13.54
C LEU A 137 2.85 -17.50 -14.57
N LYS A 138 2.51 -17.42 -15.87
CA LYS A 138 3.44 -17.80 -16.94
C LYS A 138 4.69 -16.93 -16.92
N HIS A 139 4.53 -15.62 -16.81
CA HIS A 139 5.65 -14.67 -16.74
C HIS A 139 6.56 -14.99 -15.55
N TYR A 140 5.99 -15.16 -14.36
CA TYR A 140 6.76 -15.48 -13.15
C TYR A 140 7.59 -16.76 -13.32
N GLN A 141 7.01 -17.81 -13.92
CA GLN A 141 7.70 -19.07 -14.18
C GLN A 141 8.85 -18.93 -15.19
N GLU A 142 8.71 -18.06 -16.19
CA GLU A 142 9.76 -17.78 -17.18
C GLU A 142 10.92 -17.01 -16.56
N THR A 143 10.62 -15.97 -15.77
CA THR A 143 11.63 -15.10 -15.14
C THR A 143 12.40 -15.79 -14.01
N THR A 144 11.79 -16.75 -13.30
CA THR A 144 12.43 -17.45 -12.18
C THR A 144 13.21 -18.71 -12.61
N ARG A 145 13.08 -19.16 -13.87
CA ARG A 145 13.80 -20.32 -14.41
C ARG A 145 15.02 -19.98 -15.26
N GLY A 146 15.20 -18.71 -15.63
CA GLY A 146 16.39 -18.19 -16.32
C GLY A 146 17.46 -17.76 -15.34
#